data_AF-A0A804PLD3-F1
#
_entry.id   AF-A0A804PLD3-F1
#
_cell.length_a   1.000
_cell.length_b   1.000
_cell.length_c   1.000
_cell.angle_alpha   90.00
_cell.angle_beta   90.00
_cell.angle_gamma   90.00
#
_symmetry.space_group_name_H-M   'P 1'
#
loop_
_entity.id
_entity.type
_entity.pdbx_description
1 polymer ?
#
loop_
_entity_poly.entity_id
_entity_poly.type
_entity_poly.pdbx_seq_one_letter_code
_entity_poly.pdbx_strand_id
1 'polypeptide(L)'
;MERELLAKLLVSLCSGRHNLLSKQQLSDGLSNVLASLEDNLSDAPRATEYLGRLLARFMEESILLLQEVGKLIQESGEEPGYLIQGGIAADILGAVLDSIKSDKGNSFLDEIKTTSSLKLVDFRPQHLKRSKLDAFM
;
A
#
# COMPACT_ATOMS: atom_id res chain seq x y z
N MET A 1 -0.03 18.56 0.15
CA MET A 1 1.27 19.13 0.53
C MET A 1 1.87 18.39 1.72
N GLU A 2 1.25 18.40 2.91
CA GLU A 2 1.82 17.78 4.12
C GLU A 2 2.11 16.28 3.99
N ARG A 3 1.18 15.50 3.42
CA ARG A 3 1.37 14.05 3.23
C ARG A 3 2.51 13.70 2.27
N GLU A 4 2.76 14.55 1.29
CA GLU A 4 3.88 14.38 0.35
C GLU A 4 5.21 14.70 1.02
N LEU A 5 5.25 15.70 1.91
CA LEU A 5 6.42 15.99 2.74
C LEU A 5 6.72 14.85 3.70
N LEU A 6 5.70 14.22 4.29
CA LEU A 6 5.87 13.02 5.11
C LEU A 6 6.47 11.86 4.31
N ALA A 7 5.96 11.59 3.10
CA ALA A 7 6.52 10.56 2.23
C ALA A 7 8.00 10.84 1.90
N LYS A 8 8.32 12.08 1.51
CA LYS A 8 9.71 12.52 1.24
C LYS A 8 10.60 12.37 2.46
N LEU A 9 10.10 12.73 3.66
CA LEU A 9 10.84 12.56 4.91
C LEU A 9 11.15 11.08 5.17
N LEU A 10 10.15 10.20 5.12
CA LEU A 10 10.34 8.77 5.37
C LEU A 10 11.30 8.14 4.34
N VAL A 11 11.17 8.49 3.06
CA VAL A 11 12.13 8.09 2.01
C VAL A 11 13.55 8.56 2.35
N SER A 12 13.71 9.82 2.77
CA SER A 12 15.03 10.37 3.12
C SER A 12 15.64 9.71 4.37
N LEU A 13 14.82 9.23 5.30
CA LEU A 13 15.29 8.51 6.50
C LEU A 13 15.70 7.08 6.19
N CYS A 14 15.00 6.40 5.26
CA CYS A 14 15.32 5.05 4.81
C CYS A 14 16.50 5.00 3.83
N SER A 15 16.52 5.89 2.84
CA SER A 15 17.55 5.91 1.79
C SER A 15 18.71 6.85 2.10
N GLY A 16 18.67 7.54 3.25
CA GLY A 16 19.71 8.47 3.69
C GLY A 16 21.00 7.77 4.12
N ARG A 17 22.10 8.55 4.17
CA ARG A 17 23.46 8.05 4.48
C ARG A 17 23.58 7.27 5.80
N HIS A 18 22.72 7.57 6.76
CA HIS A 18 22.77 6.99 8.10
C HIS A 18 21.76 5.85 8.31
N ASN A 19 20.90 5.54 7.32
CA ASN A 19 19.81 4.56 7.42
C ASN A 19 19.06 4.71 8.77
N LEU A 20 18.62 5.94 9.07
CA LEU A 20 18.02 6.31 10.37
C LEU A 20 16.71 5.56 10.63
N LEU A 21 16.06 5.10 9.56
CA LEU A 21 14.88 4.28 9.61
C LEU A 21 15.12 3.02 8.77
N SER A 22 15.35 1.88 9.43
CA SER A 22 15.52 0.62 8.73
C SER A 22 14.23 0.18 8.03
N LYS A 23 14.37 -0.61 6.97
CA LYS A 23 13.23 -1.23 6.27
C LYS A 23 12.30 -1.99 7.23
N GLN A 24 12.87 -2.70 8.22
CA GLN A 24 12.08 -3.42 9.21
C GLN A 24 11.24 -2.47 10.06
N GLN A 25 11.84 -1.40 10.59
CA GLN A 25 11.11 -0.40 11.38
C GLN A 25 10.01 0.29 10.57
N LEU A 26 10.25 0.56 9.28
CA LEU A 26 9.22 1.08 8.39
C LEU A 26 8.07 0.09 8.24
N SER A 27 8.36 -1.18 7.97
CA SER A 27 7.36 -2.25 7.85
C SER A 27 6.54 -2.43 9.14
N ASP A 28 7.19 -2.43 10.30
CA ASP A 28 6.53 -2.54 11.61
C ASP A 28 5.60 -1.33 11.85
N GLY A 29 6.07 -0.12 11.52
CA GLY A 29 5.26 1.10 11.58
C GLY A 29 4.03 1.03 10.65
N LEU A 30 4.22 0.56 9.42
CA LEU A 30 3.12 0.38 8.46
C LEU A 30 2.12 -0.68 8.93
N SER A 31 2.58 -1.78 9.51
CA SER A 31 1.70 -2.82 10.07
C SER A 31 0.86 -2.28 11.22
N ASN A 32 1.44 -1.48 12.12
CA ASN A 32 0.69 -0.81 13.19
C ASN A 32 -0.38 0.15 12.65
N VAL A 33 -0.05 0.93 11.60
CA VAL A 33 -1.03 1.82 10.95
C VAL A 33 -2.15 1.00 10.31
N LEU A 34 -1.82 -0.08 9.59
CA LEU A 34 -2.79 -0.97 8.96
C LEU A 34 -3.72 -1.64 9.98
N ALA A 35 -3.21 -2.05 11.14
CA ALA A 35 -3.99 -2.66 12.21
C ALA A 35 -5.05 -1.69 12.78
N SER A 36 -4.71 -0.41 12.91
CA SER A 36 -5.65 0.63 13.37
C SER A 36 -6.54 1.22 12.27
N LEU A 37 -6.35 0.80 11.01
CA LEU A 37 -6.91 1.52 9.88
C LEU A 37 -8.44 1.49 9.87
N GLU A 38 -9.05 0.34 10.14
CA GLU A 38 -10.50 0.17 10.11
C GLU A 38 -11.21 1.11 11.10
N ASP A 39 -10.79 1.13 12.36
CA ASP A 39 -11.35 2.00 13.39
C ASP A 39 -11.33 3.48 12.97
N ASN A 40 -10.26 3.88 12.29
CA ASN A 40 -10.03 5.25 11.83
C ASN A 40 -10.73 5.59 10.51
N LEU A 41 -11.33 4.64 9.78
CA LEU A 41 -12.00 4.95 8.51
C LEU A 41 -13.28 5.78 8.70
N SER A 42 -13.90 5.67 9.88
CA SER A 42 -15.07 6.47 10.26
C SER A 42 -14.73 7.97 10.30
N ASP A 43 -13.60 8.33 10.90
CA ASP A 43 -13.10 9.70 11.00
C ASP A 43 -12.34 10.16 9.75
N ALA A 44 -11.68 9.23 9.06
CA ALA A 44 -10.84 9.50 7.90
C ALA A 44 -11.21 8.58 6.71
N PRO A 45 -12.33 8.84 6.01
CA PRO A 45 -12.82 7.98 4.91
C PRO A 45 -11.86 7.89 3.72
N ARG A 46 -10.89 8.79 3.61
CA ARG A 46 -9.83 8.80 2.58
C ARG A 46 -8.52 8.17 3.04
N ALA A 47 -8.46 7.57 4.23
CA ALA A 47 -7.22 7.01 4.78
C ALA A 47 -6.61 5.93 3.88
N THR A 48 -7.43 5.06 3.28
CA THR A 48 -6.96 4.05 2.30
C THR A 48 -6.29 4.68 1.09
N GLU A 49 -6.87 5.76 0.55
CA GLU A 49 -6.30 6.49 -0.60
C GLU A 49 -4.96 7.13 -0.25
N TYR A 50 -4.86 7.76 0.92
CA TYR A 50 -3.61 8.39 1.36
C TYR A 50 -2.53 7.37 1.68
N LEU A 51 -2.89 6.24 2.29
CA LEU A 51 -1.97 5.15 2.56
C LEU A 51 -1.48 4.52 1.26
N GLY A 52 -2.37 4.30 0.28
CA GLY A 52 -1.99 3.78 -1.03
C GLY A 52 -1.00 4.70 -1.77
N ARG A 53 -1.21 6.02 -1.74
CA ARG A 53 -0.25 6.99 -2.30
C ARG A 53 1.10 6.98 -1.56
N LEU A 54 1.09 6.82 -0.23
CA LEU A 54 2.32 6.73 0.55
C LEU A 54 3.12 5.47 0.19
N LEU A 55 2.45 4.32 0.11
CA LEU A 55 3.05 3.04 -0.29
C LEU A 55 3.58 3.09 -1.72
N ALA A 56 2.84 3.72 -2.65
CA ALA A 56 3.30 3.94 -4.02
C ALA A 56 4.64 4.68 -4.06
N ARG A 57 4.83 5.71 -3.22
CA ARG A 57 6.13 6.42 -3.12
C ARG A 57 7.26 5.53 -2.63
N PHE A 58 7.01 4.65 -1.66
CA PHE A 58 8.03 3.69 -1.23
C PHE A 58 8.39 2.68 -2.32
N MET A 59 7.44 2.34 -3.20
CA MET A 59 7.69 1.46 -4.34
C MET A 59 8.46 2.17 -5.45
N GLU A 60 8.12 3.42 -5.76
CA GLU A 60 8.85 4.24 -6.73
C GLU A 60 10.31 4.43 -6.34
N GLU A 61 10.59 4.55 -5.05
CA GLU A 61 11.92 4.71 -4.48
C GLU A 61 12.60 3.36 -4.16
N SER A 62 12.03 2.24 -4.60
CA SER A 62 12.56 0.87 -4.40
C SER A 62 12.81 0.49 -2.94
N ILE A 63 12.10 1.10 -1.99
CA ILE A 63 12.16 0.77 -0.56
C ILE A 63 11.32 -0.47 -0.26
N LEU A 64 10.13 -0.55 -0.85
CA LEU A 64 9.20 -1.69 -0.74
C LEU A 64 8.87 -2.25 -2.11
N LEU A 65 8.71 -3.57 -2.19
CA LEU A 65 8.18 -4.26 -3.37
C LEU A 65 6.67 -4.47 -3.23
N LEU A 66 5.95 -4.58 -4.35
CA LEU A 66 4.50 -4.83 -4.33
C LEU A 66 4.13 -6.09 -3.54
N GLN A 67 4.96 -7.14 -3.61
CA GLN A 67 4.76 -8.38 -2.84
C GLN A 67 4.87 -8.17 -1.32
N GLU A 68 5.74 -7.25 -0.89
CA GLU A 68 5.92 -6.92 0.52
C GLU A 68 4.74 -6.10 1.03
N VAL A 69 4.24 -5.17 0.20
CA VAL A 69 2.99 -4.46 0.48
C VAL A 69 1.81 -5.43 0.57
N GLY A 70 1.70 -6.37 -0.37
CA GLY A 70 0.67 -7.41 -0.34
C GLY A 70 0.74 -8.25 0.93
N LYS A 71 1.94 -8.71 1.31
CA LYS A 71 2.17 -9.47 2.53
C LYS A 71 1.80 -8.68 3.79
N LEU A 72 2.24 -7.41 3.89
CA LEU A 72 1.89 -6.52 4.99
C LEU A 72 0.38 -6.37 5.15
N ILE A 73 -0.34 -6.16 4.03
CA ILE A 73 -1.80 -6.03 4.05
C ILE A 73 -2.48 -7.35 4.45
N GLN A 74 -1.97 -8.49 3.99
CA GLN A 74 -2.51 -9.81 4.32
C GLN A 74 -2.29 -10.17 5.79
N GLU A 75 -1.15 -9.80 6.36
CA GLU A 75 -0.79 -10.10 7.76
C GLU A 75 -1.37 -9.08 8.75
N SER A 76 -1.87 -7.94 8.28
CA SER A 76 -2.44 -6.89 9.14
C SER A 76 -3.96 -6.98 9.27
N GLY A 77 -4.48 -6.36 10.34
CA GLY A 77 -5.87 -6.42 10.78
C GLY A 77 -5.99 -7.09 12.15
N GLU A 78 -7.22 -7.30 12.64
CA GLU A 78 -7.44 -8.09 13.86
C GLU A 78 -6.94 -9.53 13.68
N GLU A 79 -7.15 -10.09 12.49
CA GLU A 79 -6.66 -11.39 12.05
C GLU A 79 -6.06 -11.29 10.64
N PRO A 80 -5.11 -12.18 10.28
CA PRO A 80 -4.61 -12.25 8.91
C PRO A 80 -5.75 -12.42 7.89
N GLY A 81 -5.81 -11.54 6.90
CA GLY A 81 -6.84 -11.50 5.87
C GLY A 81 -8.09 -10.72 6.23
N TYR A 82 -8.19 -10.18 7.44
CA TYR A 82 -9.33 -9.36 7.86
C TYR A 82 -9.54 -8.14 6.95
N LEU A 83 -8.47 -7.41 6.62
CA LEU A 83 -8.53 -6.27 5.69
C LEU A 83 -9.00 -6.66 4.27
N ILE A 84 -8.76 -7.90 3.85
CA ILE A 84 -9.23 -8.43 2.56
C ILE A 84 -10.72 -8.67 2.62
N GLN A 85 -11.20 -9.30 3.71
CA GLN A 85 -12.61 -9.56 3.92
C GLN A 85 -13.44 -8.27 3.99
N GLY A 86 -12.92 -7.20 4.60
CA GLY A 86 -13.58 -5.88 4.63
C GLY A 86 -13.46 -5.07 3.34
N GLY A 87 -12.72 -5.55 2.33
CA GLY A 87 -12.48 -4.83 1.07
C GLY A 87 -11.49 -3.66 1.18
N ILE A 88 -11.00 -3.35 2.39
CA ILE A 88 -10.01 -2.31 2.68
C ILE A 88 -8.70 -2.59 1.93
N ALA A 89 -8.26 -3.84 1.89
CA ALA A 89 -7.05 -4.26 1.18
C ALA A 89 -7.10 -3.90 -0.31
N ALA A 90 -8.25 -4.15 -0.96
CA ALA A 90 -8.44 -3.87 -2.36
C ALA A 90 -8.48 -2.36 -2.65
N ASP A 91 -9.00 -1.58 -1.70
CA ASP A 91 -9.02 -0.12 -1.76
C ASP A 91 -7.62 0.49 -1.63
N ILE A 92 -6.78 -0.05 -0.73
CA ILE A 92 -5.38 0.36 -0.58
C ILE A 92 -4.59 0.00 -1.84
N LEU A 93 -4.64 -1.26 -2.27
CA LEU A 93 -3.90 -1.72 -3.45
C LEU A 93 -4.36 -0.99 -4.72
N GLY A 94 -5.67 -0.76 -4.87
CA GLY A 94 -6.19 0.06 -5.96
C GLY A 94 -5.60 1.47 -5.96
N ALA A 95 -5.51 2.11 -4.79
CA ALA A 95 -4.89 3.43 -4.66
C ALA A 95 -3.37 3.42 -4.91
N VAL A 96 -2.65 2.36 -4.53
CA VAL A 96 -1.22 2.17 -4.85
C VAL A 96 -1.04 2.14 -6.36
N LEU A 97 -1.75 1.25 -7.05
CA LEU A 97 -1.59 1.03 -8.49
C LEU A 97 -2.05 2.26 -9.29
N ASP A 98 -3.10 2.94 -8.85
CA ASP A 98 -3.56 4.19 -9.47
C ASP A 98 -2.53 5.32 -9.31
N SER A 99 -1.92 5.46 -8.13
CA SER A 99 -0.86 6.45 -7.91
C SER A 99 0.36 6.17 -8.77
N ILE A 100 0.83 4.91 -8.82
CA ILE A 100 1.97 4.51 -9.65
C ILE A 100 1.67 4.77 -11.14
N LYS A 101 0.47 4.41 -11.60
CA LYS A 101 0.02 4.67 -12.97
C LYS A 101 0.04 6.16 -13.29
N SER A 102 -0.44 7.00 -12.37
CA SER A 102 -0.48 8.46 -12.54
C SER A 102 0.92 9.09 -12.52
N ASP A 103 1.83 8.57 -11.69
CA ASP A 103 3.14 9.18 -11.43
C ASP A 103 4.25 8.67 -12.38
N LYS A 104 4.23 7.38 -12.76
CA LYS A 104 5.28 6.73 -13.58
C LYS A 104 4.76 6.16 -14.90
N GLY A 105 3.45 6.10 -15.10
CA GLY A 105 2.81 5.58 -16.31
C GLY A 105 2.63 4.06 -16.33
N ASN A 106 1.96 3.56 -17.38
CA ASN A 106 1.60 2.15 -17.49
C ASN A 106 2.81 1.21 -17.59
N SER A 107 3.88 1.60 -18.29
CA SER A 107 5.05 0.73 -18.49
C SER A 107 5.69 0.31 -17.16
N PHE A 108 5.83 1.25 -16.22
CA PHE A 108 6.39 0.98 -14.90
C PHE A 108 5.43 0.17 -14.02
N LEU A 109 4.12 0.43 -14.13
CA LEU A 109 3.10 -0.36 -13.45
C LEU A 109 3.15 -1.84 -13.89
N ASP A 110 3.25 -2.10 -15.19
CA ASP A 110 3.31 -3.46 -15.74
C ASP A 110 4.59 -4.18 -15.32
N GLU A 111 5.72 -3.47 -15.25
CA GLU A 111 6.98 -3.99 -14.72
C GLU A 111 6.86 -4.43 -13.25
N ILE A 112 6.28 -3.58 -12.39
CA ILE A 112 6.07 -3.89 -10.97
C ILE A 112 5.15 -5.10 -10.81
N LYS A 113 4.03 -5.15 -11.56
CA LYS A 113 3.09 -6.27 -11.51
C LYS A 113 3.75 -7.58 -11.94
N THR A 114 4.55 -7.54 -13.02
CA THR A 114 5.24 -8.73 -13.55
C THR A 114 6.31 -9.24 -12.58
N THR A 115 7.07 -8.34 -11.98
CA THR A 115 8.15 -8.68 -11.04
C THR A 115 7.63 -9.21 -9.70
N SER A 116 6.45 -8.76 -9.26
CA SER A 116 5.95 -9.01 -7.92
C SER A 116 5.44 -10.42 -7.66
N SER A 117 5.12 -11.23 -8.68
CA SER A 117 4.40 -12.52 -8.55
C SER A 117 3.10 -12.49 -7.73
N LEU A 118 2.65 -11.29 -7.31
CA LEU A 118 1.51 -11.10 -6.43
C LEU A 118 0.23 -11.19 -7.25
N LYS A 119 -0.67 -12.08 -6.82
CA LYS A 119 -1.96 -12.26 -7.45
C LYS A 119 -2.95 -11.26 -6.88
N LEU A 120 -3.25 -10.19 -7.63
CA LEU A 120 -4.22 -9.16 -7.21
C LEU A 120 -5.60 -9.75 -6.88
N VAL A 121 -5.96 -10.89 -7.50
CA VAL A 121 -7.23 -11.59 -7.23
C VAL A 121 -7.33 -12.07 -5.78
N ASP A 122 -6.22 -12.37 -5.11
CA ASP A 122 -6.21 -12.85 -3.72
C ASP A 122 -6.63 -11.75 -2.72
N PHE A 123 -6.58 -10.48 -3.14
CA PHE A 123 -6.99 -9.33 -2.35
C PHE A 123 -8.41 -8.85 -2.69
N ARG A 124 -9.14 -9.57 -3.55
CA ARG A 124 -10.50 -9.21 -3.93
C ARG A 124 -11.50 -9.67 -2.86
N PRO A 125 -12.28 -8.75 -2.26
CA PRO A 125 -13.36 -9.13 -1.36
C PRO A 125 -14.43 -9.93 -2.11
N GLN A 126 -14.73 -11.14 -1.63
CA GLN A 126 -15.69 -12.05 -2.29
C GLN A 126 -17.14 -11.52 -2.28
N HIS A 127 -17.46 -10.66 -1.31
CA HIS A 127 -18.82 -10.15 -1.10
C HIS A 127 -19.13 -8.88 -1.92
N LEU A 128 -18.12 -8.23 -2.52
CA LEU A 128 -18.32 -7.01 -3.31
C LEU A 128 -18.42 -7.30 -4.81
N LYS A 129 -19.47 -6.76 -5.43
CA LYS A 129 -19.68 -6.87 -6.90
C LYS A 129 -18.58 -6.18 -7.71
N ARG A 130 -18.02 -5.11 -7.18
CA ARG A 130 -16.96 -4.31 -7.82
C ARG A 130 -15.97 -3.83 -6.77
N SER A 131 -14.70 -3.90 -7.12
CA SER A 131 -13.58 -3.40 -6.32
C SER A 131 -12.80 -2.35 -7.12
N LYS A 132 -12.15 -1.39 -6.44
CA LYS A 132 -11.19 -0.48 -7.09
C LYS A 132 -10.07 -1.25 -7.79
N LEU A 133 -9.73 -2.43 -7.25
CA LEU A 133 -8.71 -3.30 -7.80
C LEU A 133 -9.10 -3.90 -9.17
N ASP A 134 -10.40 -3.99 -9.49
CA ASP A 134 -10.88 -4.55 -10.77
C ASP A 134 -10.39 -3.74 -11.99
N ALA A 135 -10.04 -2.47 -11.83
CA ALA A 135 -9.48 -1.65 -12.90
C ALA A 135 -8.04 -2.04 -13.29
N PHE A 136 -7.39 -2.89 -12.48
CA PHE A 136 -6.00 -3.29 -12.62
C PHE A 136 -5.81 -4.79 -12.78
N MET A 137 -6.88 -5.59 -12.78
CA MET A 137 -6.84 -7.02 -13.11
C MET A 137 -6.87 -7.22 -14.62
#